data_AF-A0A2S5WPS9-F1
#
_entry.id   AF-A0A2S5WPS9-F1
#
_cell.length_a   1.000
_cell.length_b   1.000
_cell.length_c   1.000
_cell.angle_alpha   90.00
_cell.angle_beta   90.00
_cell.angle_gamma   90.00
#
_symmetry.space_group_name_H-M   'P 1'
#
loop_
_entity.id
_entity.type
_entity.pdbx_description
1 polymer ?
#
loop_
_entity_poly.entity_id
_entity_poly.type
_entity_poly.pdbx_seq_one_letter_code
_entity_poly.pdbx_strand_id
1 'polypeptide(L)'
;MTDSKSGSTRRSVLRTAAWTTPIIALATAAPAHAASITKRGLQGWVEVQWADRRITLDGRGSRPDRGLWVTDTKLGDQITNVSIVFYLADTDPVAWEARNGNSGAWSLPTDLGVSTPSDIGVPVRGFRVTYQQSITAASPITELNNNLVFRTTSNAVAGSPVWARRSVTVNGNVISFLRGPVSPNSNSRQSRSAAPQDLELVQGASAL
;
A
#
# COMPACT_ATOMS: atom_id res chain seq x y z
N MET A 1 13.82 -70.94 -66.94
CA MET A 1 12.38 -70.73 -67.23
C MET A 1 11.62 -71.47 -66.14
N THR A 2 10.70 -70.76 -65.45
CA THR A 2 9.69 -71.25 -64.47
C THR A 2 10.23 -71.96 -63.21
N ASP A 3 10.24 -71.39 -61.99
CA ASP A 3 9.21 -70.79 -61.13
C ASP A 3 8.64 -71.78 -60.07
N SER A 4 8.63 -71.29 -58.82
CA SER A 4 7.70 -71.53 -57.71
C SER A 4 7.78 -72.72 -56.72
N LYS A 5 7.90 -72.28 -55.45
CA LYS A 5 7.12 -72.62 -54.23
C LYS A 5 7.39 -73.91 -53.45
N SER A 6 7.85 -73.72 -52.23
CA SER A 6 7.11 -73.90 -50.94
C SER A 6 8.17 -74.03 -49.85
N GLY A 7 8.17 -73.36 -48.70
CA GLY A 7 7.15 -72.69 -47.93
C GLY A 7 7.81 -72.39 -46.58
N SER A 8 8.39 -71.20 -46.46
CA SER A 8 8.85 -70.66 -45.17
C SER A 8 7.65 -70.10 -44.44
N THR A 9 7.50 -70.36 -43.13
CA THR A 9 7.48 -69.29 -42.12
C THR A 9 7.29 -69.87 -40.72
N ARG A 10 8.21 -69.48 -39.85
CA ARG A 10 8.32 -69.81 -38.42
C ARG A 10 7.31 -69.01 -37.60
N ARG A 11 6.84 -69.61 -36.50
CA ARG A 11 6.07 -68.97 -35.42
C ARG A 11 6.73 -67.67 -34.95
N SER A 12 5.95 -66.59 -34.93
CA SER A 12 6.27 -65.26 -34.42
C SER A 12 4.95 -64.45 -34.46
N VAL A 13 4.52 -63.58 -33.54
CA VAL A 13 5.02 -62.99 -32.29
C VAL A 13 3.77 -62.61 -31.46
N LEU A 14 3.95 -62.49 -30.14
CA LEU A 14 3.07 -61.83 -29.17
C LEU A 14 2.26 -60.65 -29.72
N ARG A 15 0.97 -60.59 -29.37
CA ARG A 15 0.22 -59.33 -29.25
C ARG A 15 -0.01 -59.04 -27.78
N THR A 16 0.89 -58.27 -27.17
CA THR A 16 0.61 -57.57 -25.91
C THR A 16 0.10 -56.18 -26.26
N ALA A 17 -1.15 -55.90 -25.93
CA ALA A 17 -1.69 -54.55 -25.94
C ALA A 17 -1.04 -53.77 -24.80
N ALA A 18 -0.05 -52.93 -25.13
CA ALA A 18 0.46 -51.93 -24.21
C ALA A 18 -0.52 -50.76 -24.20
N TRP A 19 -1.39 -50.72 -23.19
CA TRP A 19 -2.24 -49.56 -22.96
C TRP A 19 -1.33 -48.41 -22.52
N THR A 20 -1.08 -47.49 -23.44
CA THR A 20 -0.34 -46.26 -23.17
C THR A 20 -1.15 -45.40 -22.21
N THR A 21 -0.79 -45.40 -20.94
CA THR A 21 -1.23 -44.36 -20.00
C THR A 21 -0.54 -43.05 -20.39
N PRO A 22 -1.28 -41.96 -20.67
CA PRO A 22 -0.66 -40.66 -20.89
C PRO A 22 0.00 -40.21 -19.60
N ILE A 23 1.32 -40.05 -19.61
CA ILE A 23 2.05 -39.35 -18.56
C ILE A 23 1.75 -37.87 -18.75
N ILE A 24 0.77 -37.35 -18.02
CA ILE A 24 0.57 -35.90 -17.92
C ILE A 24 1.71 -35.38 -17.06
N ALA A 25 2.73 -34.81 -17.71
CA ALA A 25 3.72 -33.99 -17.04
C ALA A 25 3.02 -32.73 -16.53
N LEU A 26 2.56 -32.74 -15.27
CA LEU A 26 2.12 -31.55 -14.57
C LEU A 26 3.35 -30.68 -14.35
N ALA A 27 3.60 -29.74 -15.27
CA ALA A 27 4.40 -28.58 -14.96
C ALA A 27 3.65 -27.80 -13.87
N THR A 28 3.95 -28.08 -12.61
CA THR A 28 3.54 -27.19 -11.53
C THR A 28 4.27 -25.88 -11.78
N ALA A 29 3.59 -24.92 -12.38
CA ALA A 29 4.00 -23.53 -12.25
C ALA A 29 4.04 -23.31 -10.73
N ALA A 30 5.25 -23.28 -10.16
CA ALA A 30 5.43 -22.77 -8.83
C ALA A 30 4.69 -21.44 -8.83
N PRO A 31 3.72 -21.21 -7.92
CA PRO A 31 3.15 -19.89 -7.77
C PRO A 31 4.36 -18.96 -7.66
N ALA A 32 4.53 -18.07 -8.64
CA ALA A 32 5.43 -16.96 -8.46
C ALA A 32 4.92 -16.33 -7.17
N HIS A 33 5.68 -16.54 -6.08
CA HIS A 33 5.36 -15.94 -4.81
C HIS A 33 5.03 -14.49 -5.13
N ALA A 34 3.87 -14.05 -4.66
CA ALA A 34 3.49 -12.66 -4.66
C ALA A 34 4.54 -11.89 -3.85
N ALA A 35 5.71 -11.67 -4.42
CA ALA A 35 6.55 -10.54 -4.13
C ALA A 35 5.72 -9.36 -4.64
N SER A 36 4.77 -8.93 -3.79
CA SER A 36 4.22 -7.60 -3.91
C SER A 36 5.42 -6.67 -3.84
N ILE A 37 5.96 -6.31 -5.00
CA ILE A 37 6.93 -5.23 -5.12
C ILE A 37 6.17 -4.05 -4.55
N THR A 38 6.46 -3.72 -3.29
CA THR A 38 5.76 -2.63 -2.63
C THR A 38 6.24 -1.37 -3.31
N LYS A 39 5.38 -0.82 -4.20
CA LYS A 39 5.66 0.38 -4.98
C LYS A 39 6.36 1.41 -4.08
N ARG A 40 7.55 1.86 -4.52
CA ARG A 40 8.34 2.88 -3.84
C ARG A 40 7.42 4.01 -3.39
N GLY A 41 7.53 4.46 -2.14
CA GLY A 41 6.67 5.49 -1.58
C GLY A 41 6.57 5.47 -0.06
N LEU A 42 5.86 6.44 0.51
CA LEU A 42 5.66 6.60 1.96
C LEU A 42 4.58 5.63 2.50
N GLN A 43 5.01 4.43 2.88
CA GLN A 43 4.16 3.34 3.37
C GLN A 43 3.94 3.38 4.89
N GLY A 44 3.18 2.40 5.38
CA GLY A 44 2.82 2.22 6.79
C GLY A 44 1.45 2.76 7.16
N TRP A 45 1.14 2.95 8.43
CA TRP A 45 -0.18 3.36 8.90
C TRP A 45 -0.13 4.56 9.87
N VAL A 46 -1.23 5.30 9.93
CA VAL A 46 -1.53 6.23 11.02
C VAL A 46 -2.91 5.85 11.53
N GLU A 47 -3.01 5.62 12.83
CA GLU A 47 -4.28 5.29 13.47
C GLU A 47 -5.11 6.56 13.60
N VAL A 48 -6.38 6.46 13.20
CA VAL A 48 -7.36 7.54 13.37
C VAL A 48 -8.34 7.08 14.44
N GLN A 49 -8.35 7.80 15.57
CA GLN A 49 -9.24 7.50 16.69
C GLN A 49 -10.27 8.60 16.86
N TRP A 50 -11.47 8.19 17.27
CA TRP A 50 -12.54 9.09 17.66
C TRP A 50 -12.86 8.92 19.15
N ALA A 51 -12.67 9.97 19.93
CA ALA A 51 -13.02 9.98 21.35
C ALA A 51 -13.33 11.39 21.83
N ASP A 52 -14.39 11.52 22.63
CA ASP A 52 -14.84 12.80 23.21
C ASP A 52 -15.08 13.89 22.16
N ARG A 53 -15.68 13.51 21.02
CA ARG A 53 -15.93 14.38 19.85
C ARG A 53 -14.65 14.94 19.21
N ARG A 54 -13.49 14.34 19.46
CA ARG A 54 -12.20 14.76 18.91
C ARG A 54 -11.57 13.64 18.10
N ILE A 55 -10.83 14.05 17.06
CA ILE A 55 -10.00 13.15 16.25
C ILE A 55 -8.62 13.09 16.88
N THR A 56 -8.06 11.89 17.01
CA THR A 56 -6.64 11.68 17.30
C THR A 56 -5.97 10.98 16.12
N LEU A 57 -4.82 11.50 15.70
CA LEU A 57 -3.93 10.87 14.73
C LEU A 57 -2.73 10.31 15.49
N ASP A 58 -2.49 9.01 15.38
CA ASP A 58 -1.40 8.31 16.09
C ASP A 58 -0.58 7.44 15.14
N GLY A 59 0.60 7.93 14.79
CA GLY A 59 1.55 7.23 13.93
C GLY A 59 2.44 6.22 14.66
N ARG A 60 2.40 6.13 16.01
CA ARG A 60 3.32 5.30 16.81
C ARG A 60 3.22 3.82 16.46
N GLY A 61 4.25 3.08 16.88
CA GLY A 61 4.42 1.63 16.69
C GLY A 61 5.53 1.29 15.70
N SER A 62 5.73 0.01 15.39
CA SER A 62 6.85 -0.48 14.59
C SER A 62 6.42 -1.35 13.42
N ARG A 63 7.21 -1.33 12.34
CA ARG A 63 7.05 -2.17 11.15
C ARG A 63 7.11 -3.65 11.55
N PRO A 64 6.39 -4.57 10.87
CA PRO A 64 5.51 -4.36 9.71
C PRO A 64 4.10 -3.88 10.07
N ASP A 65 3.73 -3.96 11.34
CA ASP A 65 2.36 -3.73 11.75
C ASP A 65 2.02 -2.25 11.79
N ARG A 66 2.92 -1.40 12.30
CA ARG A 66 2.68 0.05 12.50
C ARG A 66 3.82 0.93 12.04
N GLY A 67 3.57 2.23 11.93
CA GLY A 67 4.59 3.25 11.71
C GLY A 67 4.63 3.76 10.28
N LEU A 68 5.70 4.50 9.94
CA LEU A 68 5.86 5.15 8.64
C LEU A 68 7.27 4.86 8.12
N TRP A 69 7.34 4.41 6.87
CA TRP A 69 8.61 4.07 6.22
C TRP A 69 8.52 4.30 4.72
N VAL A 70 9.67 4.47 4.07
CA VAL A 70 9.77 4.54 2.62
C VAL A 70 10.25 3.18 2.11
N THR A 71 9.51 2.56 1.19
CA THR A 71 9.87 1.27 0.58
C THR A 71 10.72 1.44 -0.66
N ASP A 72 11.42 0.37 -1.03
CA ASP A 72 12.31 0.30 -2.20
C ASP A 72 13.38 1.40 -2.18
N THR A 73 13.97 1.66 -1.00
CA THR A 73 15.06 2.62 -0.84
C THR A 73 16.42 1.92 -0.95
N LYS A 74 17.43 2.66 -1.42
CA LYS A 74 18.82 2.21 -1.49
C LYS A 74 19.69 3.12 -0.62
N LEU A 75 20.83 2.59 -0.17
CA LEU A 75 21.86 3.41 0.48
C LEU A 75 22.26 4.55 -0.47
N GLY A 76 22.24 5.78 0.03
CA GLY A 76 22.55 6.98 -0.75
C GLY A 76 21.36 7.62 -1.47
N ASP A 77 20.16 7.02 -1.44
CA ASP A 77 18.96 7.70 -1.92
C ASP A 77 18.73 9.01 -1.16
N GLN A 78 18.42 10.09 -1.88
CA GLN A 78 18.01 11.37 -1.31
C GLN A 78 16.50 11.36 -1.09
N ILE A 79 16.07 11.32 0.18
CA ILE A 79 14.66 11.30 0.57
C ILE A 79 14.30 12.66 1.17
N THR A 80 13.39 13.38 0.54
CA THR A 80 12.99 14.75 0.92
C THR A 80 11.48 14.96 0.76
N ASN A 81 10.99 16.13 1.19
CA ASN A 81 9.60 16.57 1.01
C ASN A 81 8.54 15.55 1.49
N VAL A 82 8.83 14.84 2.57
CA VAL A 82 7.92 13.83 3.12
C VAL A 82 6.75 14.55 3.82
N SER A 83 5.53 14.26 3.36
CA SER A 83 4.32 14.84 3.95
C SER A 83 3.12 13.91 3.87
N ILE A 84 2.16 14.16 4.76
CA ILE A 84 0.83 13.54 4.75
C ILE A 84 -0.19 14.68 4.82
N VAL A 85 -1.16 14.68 3.90
CA VAL A 85 -2.35 15.53 3.98
C VAL A 85 -3.51 14.65 4.42
N PHE A 86 -4.04 14.92 5.61
CA PHE A 86 -5.27 14.32 6.10
C PHE A 86 -6.45 15.14 5.61
N TYR A 87 -7.35 14.51 4.87
CA TYR A 87 -8.60 15.13 4.43
C TYR A 87 -9.73 14.65 5.31
N LEU A 88 -10.48 15.58 5.90
CA LEU A 88 -11.70 15.30 6.64
C LEU A 88 -12.90 15.63 5.75
N ALA A 89 -13.90 14.73 5.70
CA ALA A 89 -15.18 15.03 5.06
C ALA A 89 -15.92 16.18 5.77
N ASP A 90 -15.76 16.26 7.09
CA ASP A 90 -16.11 17.45 7.85
C ASP A 90 -15.28 18.64 7.38
N THR A 91 -15.98 19.69 6.94
CA THR A 91 -15.36 20.91 6.40
C THR A 91 -15.26 22.03 7.43
N ASP A 92 -15.70 21.79 8.67
CA ASP A 92 -15.53 22.74 9.75
C ASP A 92 -14.04 22.91 10.11
N PRO A 93 -13.58 24.14 10.39
CA PRO A 93 -12.21 24.36 10.82
C PRO A 93 -11.98 23.75 12.20
N VAL A 94 -10.89 23.00 12.34
CA VAL A 94 -10.42 22.47 13.62
C VAL A 94 -8.96 22.84 13.83
N ALA A 95 -8.60 23.19 15.05
CA ALA A 95 -7.21 23.39 15.44
C ALA A 95 -6.64 22.11 16.06
N TRP A 96 -5.34 21.90 15.90
CA TRP A 96 -4.65 20.69 16.34
C TRP A 96 -3.63 20.99 17.44
N GLU A 97 -3.48 20.06 18.38
CA GLU A 97 -2.43 20.07 19.40
C GLU A 97 -1.58 18.80 19.31
N ALA A 98 -0.30 18.92 19.67
CA ALA A 98 0.55 17.76 19.92
C ALA A 98 0.15 17.11 21.25
N ARG A 99 0.20 15.78 21.31
CA ARG A 99 -0.09 15.00 22.51
C ARG A 99 1.19 14.37 23.07
N ASN A 100 1.09 13.86 24.30
CA ASN A 100 2.19 13.11 24.90
C ASN A 100 2.61 11.94 24.00
N GLY A 101 3.92 11.74 23.85
CA GLY A 101 4.51 10.77 22.94
C GLY A 101 4.72 11.27 21.51
N ASN A 102 4.41 12.54 21.20
CA ASN A 102 4.83 13.17 19.95
C ASN A 102 6.34 13.46 19.98
N SER A 103 7.09 13.06 18.96
CA SER A 103 8.54 13.23 18.89
C SER A 103 9.00 14.60 18.36
N GLY A 104 8.08 15.41 17.82
CA GLY A 104 8.43 16.64 17.10
C GLY A 104 9.09 16.40 15.73
N ALA A 105 9.20 15.14 15.27
CA ALA A 105 9.73 14.85 13.95
C ALA A 105 8.80 15.26 12.80
N TRP A 106 7.51 15.46 13.12
CA TRP A 106 6.47 15.92 12.20
C TRP A 106 5.93 17.26 12.67
N SER A 107 5.66 18.17 11.73
CA SER A 107 5.01 19.44 12.03
C SER A 107 3.62 19.23 12.62
N LEU A 108 3.14 20.21 13.39
CA LEU A 108 1.71 20.32 13.69
C LEU A 108 0.91 20.37 12.36
N PRO A 109 -0.31 19.81 12.33
CA PRO A 109 -1.16 19.88 11.15
C PRO A 109 -1.50 21.34 10.78
N THR A 110 -1.16 21.75 9.57
CA THR A 110 -1.49 23.06 9.00
C THR A 110 -2.75 22.94 8.15
N ASP A 111 -3.77 23.77 8.43
CA ASP A 111 -5.00 23.84 7.64
C ASP A 111 -4.70 24.34 6.22
N LEU A 112 -5.20 23.61 5.22
CA LEU A 112 -5.10 23.93 3.79
C LEU A 112 -6.42 24.51 3.23
N GLY A 113 -7.45 24.62 4.06
CA GLY A 113 -8.79 25.01 3.66
C GLY A 113 -9.59 23.87 3.04
N VAL A 114 -10.76 24.24 2.50
CA VAL A 114 -11.68 23.32 1.82
C VAL A 114 -11.30 23.21 0.35
N SER A 115 -11.31 21.99 -0.17
CA SER A 115 -11.09 21.69 -1.59
C SER A 115 -11.89 20.46 -2.01
N THR A 116 -12.00 20.23 -3.31
CA THR A 116 -12.62 19.01 -3.88
C THR A 116 -11.59 18.31 -4.76
N PRO A 117 -10.63 17.55 -4.18
CA PRO A 117 -9.66 16.81 -4.98
C PRO A 117 -10.36 15.82 -5.92
N SER A 118 -9.92 15.74 -7.18
CA SER A 118 -10.58 14.92 -8.20
C SER A 118 -10.57 13.42 -7.88
N ASP A 119 -9.57 12.95 -7.13
CA ASP A 119 -9.42 11.58 -6.65
C ASP A 119 -10.18 11.29 -5.34
N ILE A 120 -10.83 12.31 -4.74
CA ILE A 120 -11.75 12.17 -3.61
C ILE A 120 -13.21 12.41 -4.05
N GLY A 121 -13.45 13.37 -4.94
CA GLY A 121 -14.76 13.63 -5.56
C GLY A 121 -15.78 14.35 -4.68
N VAL A 122 -15.46 14.66 -3.42
CA VAL A 122 -16.32 15.40 -2.49
C VAL A 122 -15.56 16.54 -1.80
N PRO A 123 -16.25 17.61 -1.36
CA PRO A 123 -15.62 18.66 -0.55
C PRO A 123 -15.01 18.07 0.73
N VAL A 124 -13.76 18.45 1.00
CA VAL A 124 -13.00 18.03 2.17
C VAL A 124 -12.15 19.19 2.69
N ARG A 125 -11.91 19.24 4.00
CA ARG A 125 -10.87 20.12 4.58
C ARG A 125 -9.56 19.37 4.73
N GLY A 126 -8.48 19.94 4.21
CA GLY A 126 -7.15 19.33 4.24
C GLY A 126 -6.27 19.83 5.38
N PHE A 127 -5.52 18.94 6.03
CA PHE A 127 -4.54 19.27 7.05
C PHE A 127 -3.20 18.62 6.73
N ARG A 128 -2.16 19.42 6.49
CA ARG A 128 -0.82 18.91 6.13
C ARG A 128 0.07 18.76 7.36
N VAL A 129 0.71 17.60 7.47
CA VAL A 129 1.87 17.37 8.34
C VAL A 129 3.10 17.08 7.48
N THR A 130 4.24 17.64 7.86
CA THR A 130 5.51 17.52 7.12
C THR A 130 6.58 16.95 8.03
N TYR A 131 7.38 16.01 7.54
CA TYR A 131 8.55 15.50 8.27
C TYR A 131 9.65 16.57 8.29
N GLN A 132 10.26 16.78 9.46
CA GLN A 132 11.16 17.90 9.72
C GLN A 132 12.60 17.47 9.99
N GLN A 133 12.83 16.19 10.29
CA GLN A 133 14.15 15.68 10.60
C GLN A 133 14.91 15.27 9.32
N SER A 134 16.24 15.20 9.43
CA SER A 134 17.06 14.60 8.38
C SER A 134 16.73 13.12 8.20
N ILE A 135 16.83 12.64 6.96
CA ILE A 135 16.57 11.24 6.60
C ILE A 135 17.86 10.63 6.05
N THR A 136 18.34 9.56 6.69
CA THR A 136 19.42 8.74 6.16
C THR A 136 18.79 7.51 5.52
N ALA A 137 18.93 7.38 4.20
CA ALA A 137 18.36 6.25 3.48
C ALA A 137 19.01 4.92 3.90
N ALA A 138 18.16 3.93 4.16
CA ALA A 138 18.53 2.55 4.42
C ALA A 138 18.03 1.64 3.29
N SER A 139 18.46 0.38 3.27
CA SER A 139 18.05 -0.61 2.28
C SER A 139 17.42 -1.83 2.95
N PRO A 140 16.33 -2.40 2.40
CA PRO A 140 15.53 -1.92 1.27
C PRO A 140 14.45 -0.90 1.69
N ILE A 141 14.43 -0.54 2.98
CA ILE A 141 13.38 0.26 3.61
C ILE A 141 14.02 1.27 4.54
N THR A 142 13.58 2.51 4.43
CA THR A 142 13.99 3.60 5.33
C THR A 142 12.86 3.88 6.30
N GLU A 143 13.06 3.53 7.57
CA GLU A 143 12.12 3.88 8.63
C GLU A 143 12.22 5.36 8.97
N LEU A 144 11.07 6.00 9.18
CA LEU A 144 11.00 7.38 9.62
C LEU A 144 10.63 7.40 11.10
N ASN A 145 11.04 8.43 11.82
CA ASN A 145 10.50 8.68 13.16
C ASN A 145 8.99 8.93 13.05
N ASN A 146 8.20 7.92 13.36
CA ASN A 146 6.77 7.86 13.11
C ASN A 146 5.92 8.32 14.29
N ASN A 147 6.54 8.80 15.37
CA ASN A 147 5.88 9.23 16.60
C ASN A 147 5.19 10.59 16.42
N LEU A 148 4.31 10.71 15.43
CA LEU A 148 3.35 11.80 15.33
C LEU A 148 2.12 11.42 16.16
N VAL A 149 1.76 12.29 17.10
CA VAL A 149 0.54 12.15 17.91
C VAL A 149 -0.14 13.50 18.01
N PHE A 150 -1.27 13.66 17.36
CA PHE A 150 -2.03 14.91 17.29
C PHE A 150 -3.49 14.70 17.68
N ARG A 151 -4.10 15.70 18.30
CA ARG A 151 -5.55 15.69 18.61
C ARG A 151 -6.18 17.01 18.19
N THR A 152 -7.43 16.98 17.73
CA THR A 152 -8.19 18.22 17.55
C THR A 152 -8.52 18.84 18.91
N THR A 153 -8.40 20.16 19.00
CA THR A 153 -8.72 20.94 20.20
C THR A 153 -10.22 21.26 20.28
N SER A 154 -10.87 21.41 19.13
CA SER A 154 -12.31 21.56 18.97
C SER A 154 -13.01 20.24 18.66
N ASN A 155 -14.34 20.25 18.81
CA ASN A 155 -15.18 19.15 18.36
C ASN A 155 -15.07 19.03 16.84
N ALA A 156 -14.95 17.80 16.36
CA ALA A 156 -15.17 17.46 14.96
C ALA A 156 -16.53 16.71 14.85
N VAL A 157 -16.98 16.44 13.62
CA VAL A 157 -18.12 15.56 13.34
C VAL A 157 -17.76 14.07 13.46
N ALA A 158 -18.50 13.36 14.32
CA ALA A 158 -18.29 11.93 14.57
C ALA A 158 -18.55 11.08 13.33
N GLY A 159 -17.70 10.09 13.10
CA GLY A 159 -17.85 9.19 11.94
C GLY A 159 -17.47 9.79 10.60
N SER A 160 -17.00 11.04 10.56
CA SER A 160 -16.53 11.67 9.33
C SER A 160 -15.43 10.81 8.67
N PRO A 161 -15.61 10.43 7.40
CA PRO A 161 -14.55 9.80 6.61
C PRO A 161 -13.26 10.64 6.63
N VAL A 162 -12.13 9.93 6.70
CA VAL A 162 -10.79 10.51 6.64
C VAL A 162 -10.00 9.85 5.52
N TRP A 163 -9.38 10.67 4.67
CA TRP A 163 -8.40 10.22 3.68
C TRP A 163 -7.01 10.73 4.06
N ALA A 164 -5.97 10.08 3.56
CA ALA A 164 -4.59 10.51 3.73
C ALA A 164 -3.86 10.48 2.38
N ARG A 165 -3.54 11.65 1.82
CA ARG A 165 -2.62 11.75 0.69
C ARG A 165 -1.20 11.78 1.23
N ARG A 166 -0.40 10.81 0.81
CA ARG A 166 0.99 10.69 1.21
C ARG A 166 1.87 11.14 0.06
N SER A 167 2.97 11.81 0.39
CA SER A 167 3.93 12.29 -0.59
C SER A 167 5.35 12.16 -0.06
N VAL A 168 6.27 11.77 -0.94
CA VAL A 168 7.71 11.75 -0.69
C VAL A 168 8.44 12.00 -2.01
N THR A 169 9.55 12.72 -1.94
CA THR A 169 10.49 12.85 -3.06
C THR A 169 11.67 11.91 -2.83
N VAL A 170 11.97 11.03 -3.78
CA VAL A 170 13.15 10.16 -3.76
C VAL A 170 13.99 10.40 -5.00
N ASN A 171 15.22 10.88 -4.82
CA ASN A 171 16.14 11.26 -5.92
C ASN A 171 15.47 12.22 -6.92
N GLY A 172 14.76 13.24 -6.43
CA GLY A 172 14.03 14.21 -7.25
C GLY A 172 12.67 13.73 -7.77
N ASN A 173 12.35 12.44 -7.69
CA ASN A 173 11.07 11.90 -8.15
C ASN A 173 10.00 12.02 -7.06
N VAL A 174 8.94 12.78 -7.34
CA VAL A 174 7.77 12.89 -6.46
C VAL A 174 6.90 11.64 -6.60
N ILE A 175 6.65 11.00 -5.47
CA ILE A 175 5.76 9.85 -5.36
C ILE A 175 4.62 10.26 -4.43
N SER A 176 3.39 10.20 -4.94
CA SER A 176 2.20 10.46 -4.14
C SER A 176 1.09 9.46 -4.43
N PHE A 177 0.31 9.15 -3.40
CA PHE A 177 -0.89 8.34 -3.50
C PHE A 177 -1.87 8.69 -2.37
N LEU A 178 -3.13 8.39 -2.60
CA LEU A 178 -4.22 8.57 -1.63
C LEU A 178 -4.50 7.24 -0.91
N ARG A 179 -4.83 7.32 0.39
CA ARG A 179 -5.36 6.20 1.18
C ARG A 179 -6.68 6.58 1.83
N GLY A 180 -7.54 5.60 2.07
CA GLY A 180 -8.87 5.78 2.65
C GLY A 180 -10.00 5.75 1.60
N PRO A 181 -11.23 6.13 1.97
CA PRO A 181 -11.60 6.68 3.27
C PRO A 181 -11.50 5.68 4.41
N VAL A 182 -11.36 6.20 5.62
CA VAL A 182 -11.62 5.46 6.85
C VAL A 182 -12.60 6.22 7.69
N SER A 183 -13.66 5.55 8.12
CA SER A 183 -14.64 6.13 9.05
C SER A 183 -14.38 5.58 10.44
N PRO A 184 -14.08 6.43 11.44
CA PRO A 184 -14.10 6.03 12.84
C PRO A 184 -15.55 5.70 13.21
N ASN A 185 -15.95 4.43 13.30
CA ASN A 185 -17.32 4.14 13.72
C ASN A 185 -17.47 4.48 15.22
N SER A 186 -18.66 4.93 15.64
CA SER A 186 -18.92 5.40 17.01
C SER A 186 -18.69 4.34 18.11
N ASN A 187 -18.62 3.06 17.73
CA ASN A 187 -18.45 1.92 18.63
C ASN A 187 -17.04 1.30 18.58
N SER A 188 -16.23 1.64 17.57
CA SER A 188 -14.86 1.17 17.37
C SER A 188 -13.96 2.39 17.50
N ARG A 189 -13.26 2.46 18.63
CA ARG A 189 -12.33 3.56 18.94
C ARG A 189 -11.13 3.66 17.98
N GLN A 190 -11.08 2.87 16.91
CA GLN A 190 -9.91 2.71 16.05
C GLN A 190 -10.35 2.49 14.60
N SER A 191 -9.92 3.36 13.70
CA SER A 191 -9.97 3.12 12.25
C SER A 191 -8.57 3.25 11.66
N ARG A 192 -8.20 2.27 10.82
CA ARG A 192 -6.86 2.14 10.23
C ARG A 192 -6.84 2.79 8.86
N SER A 193 -6.04 3.84 8.62
CA SER A 193 -5.71 4.28 7.26
C SER A 193 -5.05 3.09 6.53
N ALA A 194 -5.81 2.37 5.70
CA ALA A 194 -5.50 1.00 5.24
C ALA A 194 -4.12 0.87 4.56
N ALA A 195 -3.52 -0.33 4.68
CA ALA A 195 -2.36 -0.80 3.91
C ALA A 195 -2.66 -0.77 2.39
N PRO A 196 -1.67 -0.94 1.47
CA PRO A 196 -1.92 -0.90 0.03
C PRO A 196 -3.06 -1.87 -0.30
N GLN A 197 -4.20 -1.34 -0.75
CA GLN A 197 -5.16 -2.12 -1.51
C GLN A 197 -4.82 -1.87 -2.97
N ASP A 198 -4.65 -2.96 -3.70
CA ASP A 198 -4.37 -2.99 -5.11
C ASP A 198 -5.30 -2.03 -5.86
N LEU A 199 -4.72 -1.05 -6.55
CA LEU A 199 -5.43 -0.29 -7.56
C LEU A 199 -4.82 -0.64 -8.91
N GLU A 200 -5.63 -1.44 -9.60
CA GLU A 200 -5.74 -1.78 -11.02
C GLU A 200 -4.66 -1.26 -11.99
N LEU A 201 -4.21 -2.21 -12.81
CA LEU A 201 -3.69 -1.97 -14.16
C LEU A 201 -4.55 -0.90 -14.86
N VAL A 202 -3.96 0.26 -15.15
CA VAL A 202 -4.34 0.97 -16.39
C VAL A 202 -3.68 0.19 -17.52
N GLN A 203 -4.42 -0.78 -18.04
CA GLN A 203 -4.17 -1.41 -19.31
C GLN A 203 -4.34 -0.33 -20.40
N GLY A 204 -3.23 0.09 -20.99
CA GLY A 204 -3.18 1.05 -22.08
C GLY A 204 -2.13 0.67 -23.10
N ALA A 205 -2.11 -0.59 -23.49
CA ALA A 205 -1.48 -1.01 -24.73
C ALA A 205 -2.60 -1.30 -25.73
N SER A 206 -2.79 -0.39 -26.68
CA SER A 206 -3.23 -0.75 -28.02
C SER A 206 -2.21 -0.16 -28.98
N ALA A 207 -1.52 -1.07 -29.65
CA ALA A 207 -0.76 -0.80 -30.85
C ALA A 207 -1.70 -0.26 -31.94
N LEU A 208 -1.22 0.77 -32.65
CA LEU A 208 -0.95 0.78 -34.09
C LEU A 208 -0.02 1.96 -34.40
#